data_AF-A0A2M8DTK6-F1
#
_entry.id   AF-A0A2M8DTK6-F1
#
_cell.length_a   1.000
_cell.length_b   1.000
_cell.length_c   1.000
_cell.angle_alpha   90.00
_cell.angle_beta   90.00
_cell.angle_gamma   90.00
#
_symmetry.space_group_name_H-M   'P 1'
#
loop_
_entity.id
_entity.type
_entity.pdbx_description
1 polymer ?
#
loop_
_entity_poly.entity_id
_entity_poly.type
_entity_poly.pdbx_seq_one_letter_code
_entity_poly.pdbx_strand_id
1 'polypeptide(L)'
;MLRFISLLVFSLLVAACTPASNIRAPLTAAPPPAPAAAPPANGAIFQAGVNDRPLFEDRRARRVGDLLTIAIAEVTSASGKSGMTLENSGSLSVTTPAITGGLSGSSSVKSASKSDASGANT
;
A
#
# COMPACT_ATOMS: atom_id res chain seq x y z
N MET A 1 -11.58 4.11 -49.57
CA MET A 1 -12.32 5.19 -48.88
C MET A 1 -13.53 4.71 -48.09
N LEU A 2 -14.42 3.87 -48.64
CA LEU A 2 -15.64 3.43 -47.95
C LEU A 2 -15.41 2.67 -46.61
N ARG A 3 -14.31 1.90 -46.50
CA ARG A 3 -13.94 1.19 -45.26
C ARG A 3 -13.50 2.12 -44.12
N PHE A 4 -12.85 3.24 -44.44
CA PHE A 4 -12.45 4.24 -43.46
C PHE A 4 -13.66 5.04 -42.94
N ILE A 5 -14.63 5.32 -43.82
CA ILE A 5 -15.89 5.97 -43.46
C ILE A 5 -16.70 5.07 -42.52
N SER A 6 -16.76 3.77 -42.78
CA SER A 6 -17.45 2.81 -41.90
C SER A 6 -16.83 2.73 -40.50
N LEU A 7 -15.50 2.80 -40.39
CA LEU A 7 -14.80 2.80 -39.10
C LEU A 7 -15.04 4.09 -38.31
N LEU A 8 -15.08 5.24 -38.99
CA LEU A 8 -15.31 6.54 -38.36
C LEU A 8 -16.75 6.66 -37.81
N VAL A 9 -17.74 6.16 -38.56
CA VAL A 9 -19.15 6.15 -38.12
C VAL A 9 -19.34 5.22 -36.92
N PHE A 10 -18.68 4.05 -36.91
CA PHE A 10 -18.76 3.11 -35.80
C PHE A 10 -18.17 3.68 -34.50
N SER A 11 -17.04 4.37 -34.59
CA SER A 11 -16.43 5.04 -33.43
C SER A 11 -17.32 6.14 -32.84
N LEU A 12 -18.08 6.85 -33.67
CA LEU A 12 -19.01 7.90 -33.21
C LEU A 12 -20.22 7.32 -32.47
N LEU A 13 -20.74 6.19 -32.94
CA LEU A 13 -21.88 5.52 -32.30
C LEU A 13 -21.55 4.98 -30.90
N VAL A 14 -20.32 4.48 -30.69
CA VAL A 14 -19.90 3.95 -29.38
C VAL A 14 -19.71 5.07 -28.35
N ALA A 15 -19.24 6.25 -28.76
CA ALA A 15 -19.07 7.40 -27.86
C ALA A 15 -20.39 8.02 -27.38
N ALA A 16 -21.48 7.82 -28.12
CA ALA A 16 -22.81 8.36 -27.78
C ALA A 16 -23.53 7.58 -26.66
N CYS A 17 -23.05 6.39 -26.30
CA CYS A 17 -23.67 5.54 -25.28
C CYS A 17 -23.02 5.71 -23.90
N THR A 18 -22.91 6.95 -23.41
CA THR A 18 -22.53 7.21 -22.01
C THR A 18 -23.72 7.76 -21.23
N PRO A 19 -24.36 6.96 -20.35
CA PRO A 19 -25.43 7.48 -19.52
C PRO A 19 -24.85 8.52 -18.55
N ALA A 20 -25.43 9.72 -18.52
CA ALA A 20 -25.09 10.71 -17.51
C ALA A 20 -25.41 10.12 -16.12
N SER A 21 -24.41 9.96 -15.27
CA SER A 21 -24.62 9.49 -13.90
C SER A 21 -25.38 10.56 -13.13
N ASN A 22 -26.60 10.23 -12.68
CA ASN A 22 -27.44 11.11 -11.87
C ASN A 22 -27.01 11.08 -10.39
N ILE A 23 -25.71 11.07 -10.14
CA ILE A 23 -25.15 11.14 -8.79
C ILE A 23 -24.65 12.57 -8.61
N ARG A 24 -25.56 13.44 -8.18
CA ARG A 24 -25.16 14.72 -7.60
C ARG A 24 -24.65 14.44 -6.19
N ALA A 25 -23.40 14.79 -5.93
CA ALA A 25 -22.82 14.84 -4.58
C ALA A 25 -23.74 15.62 -3.62
N PRO A 26 -23.64 15.42 -2.29
CA PRO A 26 -22.62 14.69 -1.54
C PRO A 26 -23.00 13.24 -1.21
N LEU A 27 -22.06 12.31 -1.40
CA LEU A 27 -22.17 10.90 -1.02
C LEU A 27 -21.87 10.66 0.48
N THR A 28 -21.69 11.73 1.24
CA THR A 28 -21.38 11.68 2.67
C THR A 28 -22.49 12.37 3.44
N ALA A 29 -22.96 11.70 4.50
CA ALA A 29 -23.84 12.33 5.47
C ALA A 29 -23.01 13.36 6.27
N ALA A 30 -23.51 14.59 6.38
CA ALA A 30 -22.95 15.55 7.31
C ALA A 30 -23.08 15.00 8.74
N PRO A 31 -22.06 15.17 9.61
CA PRO A 31 -22.19 14.83 11.02
C PRO A 31 -23.41 15.53 11.64
N PRO A 32 -24.10 14.89 12.59
CA PRO A 32 -25.14 15.57 13.33
C PRO A 32 -24.55 16.82 14.02
N PRO A 33 -25.33 17.91 14.13
CA PRO A 33 -24.88 19.09 14.84
C PRO A 33 -24.51 18.73 16.29
N ALA A 34 -23.47 19.38 16.82
CA ALA A 34 -23.08 19.20 18.20
C ALA A 34 -24.27 19.52 19.14
N PRO A 35 -24.44 18.78 20.25
CA PRO A 35 -25.46 19.10 21.24
C PRO A 35 -25.33 20.56 21.70
N ALA A 36 -26.47 21.25 21.83
CA ALA A 36 -26.49 22.58 22.40
C ALA A 36 -25.95 22.52 23.84
N ALA A 37 -25.12 23.50 24.22
CA ALA A 37 -24.65 23.61 25.58
C ALA A 37 -25.83 23.78 26.54
N ALA A 38 -25.80 23.09 27.68
CA ALA A 38 -26.81 23.25 28.71
C ALA A 38 -26.87 24.71 29.18
N PRO A 39 -28.07 25.26 29.46
CA PRO A 39 -28.19 26.60 30.04
C PRO A 39 -27.42 26.71 31.35
N PRO A 40 -26.80 27.87 31.65
CA PRO A 40 -26.11 28.07 32.92
C PRO A 40 -27.08 27.89 34.09
N ALA A 41 -26.65 27.15 35.11
CA ALA A 41 -27.42 26.89 36.32
C ALA A 41 -27.39 28.12 37.25
N ASN A 42 -28.17 29.14 36.89
CA ASN A 42 -28.24 30.38 37.65
C ASN A 42 -28.82 30.14 39.06
N GLY A 43 -28.22 30.72 40.10
CA GLY A 43 -28.67 30.58 41.49
C GLY A 43 -27.56 30.32 42.50
N ALA A 44 -26.37 29.94 42.04
CA ALA A 44 -25.15 29.85 42.84
C ALA A 44 -24.01 30.65 42.19
N ILE A 45 -23.05 31.11 43.01
CA ILE A 45 -21.84 31.79 42.53
C ILE A 45 -20.92 30.82 41.77
N PHE A 46 -20.93 29.55 42.18
CA PHE A 46 -20.20 28.49 41.50
C PHE A 46 -20.91 28.07 40.22
N GLN A 47 -20.19 28.13 39.09
CA GLN A 47 -20.66 27.72 37.77
C GLN A 47 -19.59 26.82 37.13
N ALA A 48 -19.91 25.54 36.94
CA ALA A 48 -19.02 24.59 36.30
C ALA A 48 -18.66 25.07 34.88
N GLY A 49 -17.38 25.08 34.54
CA GLY A 49 -16.84 25.49 33.25
C GLY A 49 -16.47 26.98 33.11
N VAL A 50 -17.09 27.90 33.85
CA VAL A 50 -16.79 29.35 33.77
C VAL A 50 -15.81 29.79 34.86
N ASN A 51 -15.99 29.27 36.08
CA ASN A 51 -15.23 29.71 37.28
C ASN A 51 -14.29 28.62 37.82
N ASP A 52 -14.09 27.52 37.09
CA ASP A 52 -13.22 26.40 37.50
C ASP A 52 -11.72 26.72 37.37
N ARG A 53 -11.35 27.98 37.09
CA ARG A 53 -9.96 28.44 37.00
C ARG A 53 -9.60 29.11 38.31
N PRO A 54 -8.92 28.41 39.25
CA PRO A 54 -8.37 29.10 40.41
C PRO A 54 -7.41 30.19 39.94
N LEU A 55 -7.41 31.33 40.63
CA LEU A 55 -6.57 32.49 40.26
C LEU A 55 -5.06 32.18 40.30
N PHE A 56 -4.70 31.10 41.00
CA PHE A 56 -3.34 30.63 41.17
C PHE A 56 -3.28 29.09 41.03
N GLU A 57 -3.56 28.56 39.84
CA GLU A 57 -3.07 27.23 39.46
C GLU A 57 -1.77 27.34 38.67
N ASP A 58 -0.96 26.30 38.78
CA ASP A 58 0.14 26.10 37.86
C ASP A 58 -0.40 25.91 36.44
N ARG A 59 0.27 26.50 35.45
CA ARG A 59 -0.19 26.52 34.06
C ARG A 59 0.17 25.20 33.38
N ARG A 60 -0.56 24.14 33.73
CA ARG A 60 -0.43 22.82 33.11
C ARG A 60 -1.54 22.60 32.08
N ALA A 61 -1.17 22.13 30.89
CA ALA A 61 -2.13 21.72 29.87
C ALA A 61 -3.03 20.59 30.40
N ARG A 62 -4.31 20.89 30.61
CA ARG A 62 -5.34 19.95 31.13
C ARG A 62 -6.76 20.24 30.63
N ARG A 63 -6.97 21.38 29.96
CA ARG A 63 -8.26 21.83 29.46
C ARG A 63 -8.35 21.60 27.95
N VAL A 64 -9.57 21.55 27.44
CA VAL A 64 -9.82 21.46 25.99
C VAL A 64 -9.27 22.73 25.32
N GLY A 65 -8.44 22.56 24.29
CA GLY A 65 -7.78 23.65 23.58
C GLY A 65 -6.34 23.96 24.03
N ASP A 66 -5.85 23.31 25.09
CA ASP A 66 -4.44 23.43 25.49
C ASP A 66 -3.51 22.66 24.52
N LEU A 67 -2.32 23.20 24.25
CA LEU A 67 -1.33 22.59 23.36
C LEU A 67 -0.45 21.59 24.12
N LEU A 68 -0.39 20.36 23.63
CA LEU A 68 0.47 19.29 24.13
C LEU A 68 1.47 18.89 23.05
N THR A 69 2.77 19.08 23.31
CA THR A 69 3.84 18.63 22.41
C THR A 69 4.34 17.26 22.88
N ILE A 70 4.13 16.22 22.08
CA ILE A 70 4.61 14.87 22.38
C ILE A 70 5.86 14.61 21.54
N ALA A 71 7.02 14.52 22.20
CA ALA A 71 8.25 14.10 21.56
C ALA A 71 8.34 12.58 21.58
N ILE A 72 8.18 11.93 20.43
CA ILE A 72 8.32 10.48 20.28
C ILE A 72 9.70 10.21 19.69
N ALA A 73 10.55 9.52 20.44
CA ALA A 73 11.84 9.03 19.99
C ALA A 73 11.76 7.51 19.86
N GLU A 74 11.48 7.02 18.65
CA GLU A 74 11.47 5.59 18.36
C GLU A 74 12.72 5.18 17.59
N VAL A 75 13.30 4.03 17.96
CA VAL A 75 14.40 3.39 17.23
C VAL A 75 13.84 2.12 16.61
N THR A 76 13.63 2.14 15.29
CA THR A 76 13.22 0.97 14.53
C THR A 76 14.45 0.27 13.96
N SER A 77 14.69 -0.98 14.38
CA SER A 77 15.74 -1.83 13.81
C SER A 77 15.10 -3.01 13.08
N ALA A 78 15.25 -3.03 11.75
CA ALA A 78 14.81 -4.13 10.91
C ALA A 78 16.03 -4.98 10.54
N SER A 79 15.98 -6.30 10.77
CA SER A 79 17.02 -7.21 10.26
C SER A 79 16.40 -8.17 9.25
N GLY A 80 16.56 -7.84 7.96
CA GLY A 80 16.10 -8.67 6.86
C GLY A 80 17.22 -9.57 6.36
N LYS A 81 17.18 -10.87 6.70
CA LYS A 81 18.03 -11.88 6.05
C LYS A 81 17.22 -12.56 4.95
N SER A 82 17.54 -12.29 3.69
CA SER A 82 16.97 -12.99 2.52
C SER A 82 18.09 -13.77 1.81
N GLY A 83 18.00 -15.09 1.86
CA GLY A 83 18.91 -16.00 1.15
C GLY A 83 18.11 -16.89 0.21
N MET A 84 18.48 -16.91 -1.06
CA MET A 84 17.93 -17.82 -2.06
C MET A 84 19.04 -18.72 -2.59
N THR A 85 18.90 -20.03 -2.35
CA THR A 85 19.78 -21.05 -2.93
C THR A 85 19.05 -21.67 -4.12
N LEU A 86 19.62 -21.53 -5.32
CA LEU A 86 19.06 -22.11 -6.54
C LEU A 86 20.05 -23.12 -7.13
N GLU A 87 19.66 -24.39 -7.10
CA GLU A 87 20.42 -25.50 -7.67
C GLU A 87 19.74 -25.95 -8.97
N ASN A 88 20.44 -25.83 -10.11
CA ASN A 88 19.96 -26.38 -11.37
C ASN A 88 20.97 -27.40 -11.89
N SER A 89 20.55 -28.66 -11.93
CA SER A 89 21.37 -29.78 -12.39
C SER A 89 20.70 -30.46 -13.58
N GLY A 90 21.42 -30.52 -14.70
CA GLY A 90 20.97 -31.14 -15.93
C GLY A 90 22.04 -32.06 -16.49
N SER A 91 21.63 -33.23 -16.98
CA SER A 91 22.54 -34.18 -17.63
C SER A 91 22.01 -34.53 -19.01
N LEU A 92 22.90 -34.47 -20.01
CA LEU A 92 22.61 -34.84 -21.38
C LEU A 92 23.53 -36.00 -21.76
N SER A 93 22.94 -37.14 -22.13
CA SER A 93 23.67 -38.33 -22.57
C SER A 93 23.44 -38.50 -24.07
N VAL A 94 24.53 -38.42 -24.85
CA VAL A 94 24.48 -38.57 -26.31
C VAL A 94 25.20 -39.85 -26.67
N THR A 95 24.48 -40.78 -27.31
CA THR A 95 25.05 -42.02 -27.83
C THR A 95 25.21 -41.88 -29.33
N THR A 96 26.45 -41.95 -29.81
CA THR A 96 26.75 -41.86 -31.24
C THR A 96 26.81 -43.26 -31.86
N PRO A 97 26.10 -43.53 -32.97
CA PRO A 97 26.19 -44.81 -33.68
C PRO A 97 27.56 -44.96 -34.37
N ALA A 98 28.11 -46.16 -34.33
CA ALA A 98 29.40 -46.48 -34.94
C ALA A 98 29.32 -46.36 -36.47
N ILE A 99 29.92 -45.32 -37.05
CA ILE A 99 30.17 -45.26 -38.50
C ILE A 99 31.48 -45.98 -38.80
N THR A 100 31.43 -46.87 -39.80
CA THR A 100 32.46 -47.85 -40.19
C THR A 100 33.87 -47.24 -40.20
N GLY A 101 34.68 -47.55 -39.18
CA GLY A 101 36.03 -46.98 -39.05
C GLY A 101 36.55 -46.72 -37.62
N GLY A 102 35.81 -47.07 -36.57
CA GLY A 102 36.42 -47.36 -35.27
C GLY A 102 36.30 -46.31 -34.16
N LEU A 103 35.27 -45.47 -34.14
CA LEU A 103 34.94 -44.72 -32.93
C LEU A 103 33.45 -44.79 -32.61
N SER A 104 33.11 -45.63 -31.64
CA SER A 104 31.79 -45.69 -31.00
C SER A 104 31.97 -45.42 -29.52
N GLY A 105 31.20 -44.49 -28.98
CA GLY A 105 31.26 -44.15 -27.56
C GLY A 105 30.06 -43.34 -27.09
N SER A 106 29.65 -43.57 -25.85
CA SER A 106 28.66 -42.76 -25.14
C SER A 106 29.38 -41.64 -24.40
N SER A 107 29.15 -40.39 -24.81
CA SER A 107 29.67 -39.22 -24.12
C SER A 107 28.55 -38.57 -23.32
N SER A 108 28.81 -38.38 -22.02
CA SER A 108 27.87 -37.75 -21.09
C SER A 108 28.41 -36.39 -20.66
N VAL A 109 27.63 -35.35 -20.89
CA VAL A 109 27.96 -33.98 -20.46
C VAL A 109 27.06 -33.66 -19.28
N LYS A 110 27.69 -33.42 -18.12
CA LYS A 110 27.02 -33.00 -16.89
C LYS A 110 27.24 -31.50 -16.74
N SER A 111 26.16 -30.73 -16.71
CA SER A 111 26.21 -29.29 -16.41
C SER A 111 25.51 -29.05 -15.08
N ALA A 112 26.25 -28.55 -14.11
CA ALA A 112 25.72 -28.10 -12.83
C ALA A 112 26.07 -26.62 -12.65
N SER A 113 25.07 -25.79 -12.37
CA SER A 113 25.27 -24.40 -11.99
C SER A 113 24.72 -24.19 -10.58
N LYS A 114 25.61 -23.80 -9.67
CA LYS A 114 25.28 -23.37 -8.31
C LYS A 114 25.43 -21.86 -8.24
N SER A 115 24.37 -21.16 -7.88
CA SER A 115 24.38 -19.72 -7.69
C SER A 115 23.83 -19.37 -6.31
N ASP A 116 24.70 -18.85 -5.46
CA ASP A 116 24.36 -18.39 -4.12
C ASP A 116 24.21 -16.86 -4.13
N ALA A 117 23.01 -16.36 -3.84
CA ALA A 117 22.73 -14.93 -3.71
C ALA A 117 22.31 -14.63 -2.27
N SER A 118 23.13 -13.84 -1.56
CA SER A 118 22.82 -13.34 -0.22
C SER A 118 22.65 -11.83 -0.26
N GLY A 119 21.50 -11.36 0.23
CA GLY A 119 21.19 -9.95 0.39
C GLY A 119 20.88 -9.66 1.86
N ALA A 120 21.68 -8.80 2.49
CA ALA A 120 21.35 -8.23 3.79
C ALA A 120 20.72 -6.85 3.55
N ASN A 121 19.48 -6.67 4.02
CA ASN A 121 18.90 -5.33 4.11
C ASN A 121 19.10 -4.84 5.54
N THR A 122 20.00 -3.86 5.72
CA THR A 122 20.19 -3.10 6.95
C THR A 122 19.28 -1.88 6.94
#